data_AF-S5Z708-F1
#
_entry.id   AF-S5Z708-F1
#
_cell.length_a   1.000
_cell.length_b   1.000
_cell.length_c   1.000
_cell.angle_alpha   90.00
_cell.angle_beta   90.00
_cell.angle_gamma   90.00
#
_symmetry.space_group_name_H-M   'P 1'
#
loop_
_entity.id
_entity.type
_entity.pdbx_description
1 polymer ?
#
loop_
_entity_poly.entity_id
_entity_poly.type
_entity_poly.pdbx_seq_one_letter_code
_entity_poly.pdbx_strand_id
1 'polypeptide(L)' 'MNGKLRQLAETARQKTWVSFTHENDPYSLLHWSVAGPYHDKKDVWLLQNEMTFETKEFATLNDAIAWLGEHMPHITEVL' A
#
# COMPACT_ATOMS: atom_id res chain seq x y z
N MET A 1 1.95 -4.69 -16.52
CA MET A 1 1.43 -4.10 -15.27
C MET A 1 -0.07 -3.88 -15.43
N ASN A 2 -0.90 -4.48 -14.56
CA ASN A 2 -2.36 -4.36 -14.59
C ASN A 2 -2.77 -2.87 -14.48
N GLY A 3 -3.76 -2.42 -15.28
CA GLY A 3 -4.20 -1.02 -15.29
C GLY A 3 -4.64 -0.50 -13.92
N LYS A 4 -5.20 -1.38 -13.07
CA LYS A 4 -5.60 -1.06 -11.70
C LYS A 4 -4.40 -0.84 -10.77
N LEU A 5 -3.37 -1.68 -10.88
CA LEU A 5 -2.14 -1.53 -10.11
C LEU A 5 -1.42 -0.21 -10.45
N ARG A 6 -1.48 0.21 -11.73
CA ARG A 6 -0.96 1.52 -12.14
C ARG A 6 -1.75 2.67 -11.51
N GLN A 7 -3.09 2.60 -11.54
CA GLN A 7 -3.94 3.59 -10.89
C GLN A 7 -3.65 3.69 -9.38
N LEU A 8 -3.50 2.55 -8.70
CA LEU A 8 -3.14 2.49 -7.29
C LEU A 8 -1.79 3.20 -7.02
N ALA A 9 -0.76 2.90 -7.81
CA ALA A 9 0.55 3.53 -7.69
C ALA A 9 0.49 5.06 -7.92
N GLU A 10 -0.28 5.52 -8.90
CA GLU A 10 -0.46 6.94 -9.19
C GLU A 10 -1.20 7.67 -8.06
N THR A 11 -2.30 7.10 -7.54
CA THR A 11 -3.04 7.67 -6.40
C THR A 11 -2.18 7.71 -5.14
N ALA A 12 -1.47 6.62 -4.82
CA ALA A 12 -0.59 6.54 -3.67
C ALA A 12 0.49 7.64 -3.70
N ARG A 13 1.13 7.88 -4.85
CA ARG A 13 2.14 8.96 -4.99
C ARG A 13 1.58 10.34 -4.72
N GLN A 14 0.32 10.59 -5.07
CA GLN A 14 -0.30 11.91 -4.93
C GLN A 14 -0.84 12.15 -3.52
N LYS A 15 -1.48 11.14 -2.93
CA LYS A 15 -2.25 11.28 -1.69
C LYS A 15 -1.58 10.67 -0.47
N THR A 16 -0.47 9.95 -0.63
CA THR A 16 0.23 9.20 0.44
C THR A 16 -0.62 8.11 1.11
N TRP A 17 -1.82 7.85 0.60
CA TRP A 17 -2.71 6.77 1.00
C TRP A 17 -3.67 6.45 -0.15
N VAL A 18 -4.03 5.18 -0.28
CA VAL A 18 -5.03 4.67 -1.24
C VAL A 18 -5.70 3.43 -0.66
N SER A 19 -7.02 3.35 -0.80
CA SER A 19 -7.77 2.14 -0.47
C SER A 19 -8.08 1.36 -1.75
N PHE A 20 -8.11 0.04 -1.66
CA PHE A 20 -8.40 -0.82 -2.80
C PHE A 20 -9.02 -2.14 -2.33
N THR A 21 -9.61 -2.88 -3.28
CA THR A 21 -10.16 -4.22 -3.00
C THR A 21 -9.37 -5.28 -3.75
N HIS A 22 -9.12 -6.40 -3.06
CA HIS A 22 -8.56 -7.62 -3.64
C HIS A 22 -9.43 -8.79 -3.22
N GLU A 23 -10.05 -9.47 -4.19
CA GLU A 23 -10.94 -10.62 -3.92
C GLU A 23 -12.09 -10.31 -2.94
N ASN A 24 -12.60 -9.07 -2.98
CA ASN A 24 -13.61 -8.49 -2.08
C ASN A 24 -13.13 -8.13 -0.67
N ASP A 25 -11.85 -8.39 -0.34
CA ASP A 25 -11.26 -7.92 0.90
C ASP A 25 -10.75 -6.48 0.73
N PRO A 26 -11.07 -5.58 1.68
CA PRO A 26 -10.58 -4.21 1.66
C PRO A 26 -9.13 -4.12 2.18
N TYR A 27 -8.31 -3.38 1.44
CA TYR A 27 -6.93 -3.08 1.78
C TYR A 27 -6.65 -1.59 1.69
N SER A 28 -5.71 -1.14 2.52
CA SER A 28 -5.14 0.19 2.47
C SER A 28 -3.64 0.11 2.21
N LEU A 29 -3.14 0.94 1.31
CA LEU A 29 -1.71 1.22 1.15
C LEU A 29 -1.46 2.67 1.56
N LEU A 30 -0.75 2.87 2.67
CA LEU A 30 -0.45 4.20 3.21
C LEU A 30 1.04 4.42 3.44
N HIS A 31 1.48 5.66 3.29
CA HIS A 31 2.81 6.11 3.66
C HIS A 31 2.80 6.56 5.11
N TRP A 32 3.58 5.89 5.95
CA TRP A 32 3.72 6.20 7.35
C TRP A 32 5.15 6.66 7.62
N SER A 33 5.28 7.92 8.07
CA SER A 33 6.52 8.45 8.64
C SER A 33 6.39 8.56 10.17
N VAL A 34 7.09 7.71 10.92
CA VAL A 34 7.15 7.83 12.40
C VAL A 34 8.46 8.53 12.76
N ALA A 35 8.36 9.63 13.52
CA ALA A 35 9.49 10.09 14.30
C ALA A 35 9.62 9.18 15.53
N GLY A 36 10.55 8.22 15.50
CA GLY A 36 10.78 7.35 16.64
C GLY A 36 11.26 8.12 17.87
N PRO A 37 11.19 7.53 19.09
CA PRO A 37 11.71 8.15 20.32
C PRO A 37 13.21 8.48 20.24
N TYR A 38 13.93 7.93 19.26
CA TYR A 38 15.35 8.16 18.97
C TYR A 38 15.61 9.18 17.84
N HIS A 39 14.59 9.90 17.35
CA HIS A 39 14.66 10.80 16.18
C HIS A 39 15.03 10.13 14.84
N ASP A 40 15.16 8.81 14.79
CA ASP A 40 15.23 8.08 13.53
C ASP A 40 13.87 8.14 12.85
N LYS A 41 13.79 8.91 11.75
CA LYS A 41 12.63 8.91 10.87
C LYS A 41 12.57 7.58 10.17
N LYS A 42 11.61 6.74 10.53
CA LYS A 42 11.28 5.53 9.78
C LYS A 42 10.19 5.90 8.77
N ASP A 43 10.58 5.96 7.50
CA ASP A 43 9.71 6.27 6.38
C ASP A 43 9.36 4.96 5.67
N VAL A 44 8.10 4.54 5.73
CA VAL A 44 7.66 3.24 5.21
C VAL A 44 6.32 3.34 4.50
N TRP A 45 6.09 2.40 3.59
CA TRP A 45 4.79 2.10 3.02
C TRP A 45 4.20 0.90 3.75
N LEU A 46 3.01 1.07 4.30
CA LEU A 46 2.27 0.05 5.03
C LEU A 46 1.09 -0.42 4.19
N LEU A 47 1.12 -1.68 3.78
CA LEU A 47 -0.05 -2.39 3.29
C LEU A 47 -0.78 -2.98 4.49
N GLN A 48 -2.08 -2.73 4.59
CA GLN A 48 -2.92 -3.22 5.67
C GLN A 48 -4.17 -3.90 5.11
N ASN A 49 -4.48 -5.10 5.60
CA ASN A 49 -5.82 -5.67 5.46
C ASN A 49 -6.74 -5.01 6.49
N GLU A 50 -7.83 -4.39 6.04
CA GLU A 50 -8.70 -3.60 6.92
C GLU A 50 -9.62 -4.47 7.79
N MET A 51 -9.81 -5.74 7.43
CA MET A 51 -10.64 -6.69 8.18
C MET A 51 -9.85 -7.41 9.28
N THR A 52 -8.58 -7.75 9.01
CA THR A 52 -7.74 -8.51 9.95
C THR A 52 -6.73 -7.64 10.70
N PHE A 53 -6.51 -6.40 10.25
CA PHE A 53 -5.44 -5.51 10.72
C PHE A 53 -4.03 -6.07 10.54
N GLU A 54 -3.86 -7.12 9.73
CA GLU A 54 -2.54 -7.61 9.33
C GLU A 54 -1.86 -6.57 8.45
N THR A 55 -0.58 -6.31 8.75
CA THR A 55 0.19 -5.29 8.06
C THR A 55 1.47 -5.85 7.46
N LYS A 56 1.90 -5.21 6.37
CA LYS A 56 3.18 -5.46 5.72
C LYS A 56 3.85 -4.15 5.39
N GLU A 57 5.09 -4.00 5.85
CA GLU A 57 5.90 -2.81 5.62
C GLU A 57 6.78 -2.98 4.39
N PHE A 58 6.97 -1.87 3.68
CA PHE A 58 7.87 -1.74 2.54
C PHE A 58 8.70 -0.47 2.70
N ALA A 59 9.96 -0.52 2.30
CA ALA A 59 10.86 0.64 2.35
C ALA A 59 10.46 1.72 1.33
N THR A 60 9.96 1.30 0.16
CA THR A 60 9.53 2.21 -0.90
C THR A 60 8.18 1.83 -1.47
N LEU A 61 7.50 2.80 -2.08
CA LEU A 61 6.26 2.53 -2.82
C LEU A 61 6.50 1.51 -3.95
N ASN A 62 7.64 1.58 -4.64
CA ASN A 62 7.92 0.68 -5.74
C ASN A 62 8.01 -0.78 -5.27
N ASP A 63 8.58 -1.03 -4.08
CA ASP A 63 8.63 -2.37 -3.48
C ASP A 63 7.22 -2.88 -3.15
N ALA A 64 6.37 -2.01 -2.59
CA ALA A 64 4.97 -2.33 -2.33
C ALA A 64 4.22 -2.69 -3.62
N ILE A 65 4.36 -1.88 -4.67
CA ILE A 65 3.70 -2.10 -5.96
C ILE A 65 4.19 -3.37 -6.65
N ALA A 66 5.50 -3.66 -6.59
CA ALA A 66 6.05 -4.90 -7.13
C ALA A 66 5.47 -6.12 -6.43
N TRP A 67 5.45 -6.10 -5.08
CA TRP A 67 4.88 -7.17 -4.27
C TRP A 67 3.39 -7.36 -4.54
N LEU A 68 2.60 -6.28 -4.61
CA LEU A 68 1.18 -6.34 -4.98
C LEU A 68 0.97 -6.94 -6.36
N GLY A 69 1.84 -6.62 -7.33
CA GLY A 69 1.76 -7.18 -8.68
C GLY A 69 2.01 -8.69 -8.74
N GLU A 70 2.83 -9.23 -7.83
CA GLU A 70 3.16 -10.66 -7.75
C GLU A 70 2.16 -11.45 -6.90
N HIS A 71 1.69 -10.86 -5.80
CA HIS A 71 0.91 -11.56 -4.78
C HIS A 71 -0.59 -11.21 -4.79
N MET A 72 -0.98 -10.10 -5.41
CA MET A 72 -2.37 -9.61 -5.43
C MET A 72 -2.81 -9.26 -6.87
N PRO A 73 -2.84 -10.23 -7.80
CA PRO A 73 -3.10 -9.97 -9.22
C PRO A 73 -4.53 -9.46 -9.50
N HIS A 74 -5.47 -9.67 -8.58
CA HIS A 74 -6.91 -9.42 -8.74
C HIS A 74 -7.41 -8.17 -8.00
N ILE A 75 -6.67 -7.05 -8.09
CA ILE A 75 -7.13 -5.75 -7.59
C ILE A 75 -8.27 -5.23 -8.48
N THR A 76 -9.43 -4.95 -7.89
CA THR A 76 -10.65 -4.60 -8.62
C THR A 76 -11.02 -3.12 -8.51
N GLU A 77 -10.99 -2.56 -7.30
CA GLU A 77 -11.34 -1.17 -7.05
C GLU A 77 -10.17 -0.41 -6.43
N VAL A 78 -10.06 0.88 -6.75
CA VAL A 78 -9.04 1.80 -6.22
C VAL A 78 -9.77 3.11 -5.90
N LEU A 79 -9.69 3.55 -4.64
CA LEU A 79 -10.44 4.67 -4.05
C LEU A 79 -9.50 5.81 -3.61
#